data_AF-W0SDT9-F1
#
_entry.id   AF-W0SDT9-F1
#
_cell.length_a   1.000
_cell.length_b   1.000
_cell.length_c   1.000
_cell.angle_alpha   90.00
_cell.angle_beta   90.00
_cell.angle_gamma   90.00
#
_symmetry.space_group_name_H-M   'P 1'
#
loop_
_entity.id
_entity.type
_entity.pdbx_description
1 polymer ?
#
loop_
_entity_poly.entity_id
_entity_poly.type
_entity_poly.pdbx_seq_one_letter_code
_entity_poly.pdbx_strand_id
1 'polypeptide(L)'
;MTMPNPKRRGRPRSSSSPQTAAADSAIGRSVYQLASWGYPLRSRGDGAGACEVVALEARRILNRADSDGRALGPDRVEQIFESWFSREQEARREGRQWPLRERWRYTKSSLAERIPDKTLGLEGLAAELLRNDGRWVGRELVMPCGDLELAPKADSIMGQAPKIVGNGVEK
;
A
#
# COMPACT_ATOMS: atom_id res chain seq x y z
N MET A 1 38.74 -12.50 36.37
CA MET A 1 38.72 -13.22 35.08
C MET A 1 37.35 -13.03 34.47
N THR A 2 37.22 -12.12 33.50
CA THR A 2 35.93 -11.75 32.90
C THR A 2 35.80 -12.47 31.57
N MET A 3 34.84 -13.40 31.47
CA MET A 3 34.60 -14.16 30.25
C MET A 3 34.11 -13.24 29.11
N PRO A 4 34.57 -13.41 27.86
CA PRO A 4 34.10 -12.63 26.74
C PRO A 4 32.67 -13.03 26.34
N ASN A 5 31.81 -12.02 26.23
CA ASN A 5 30.42 -12.15 25.78
C ASN A 5 30.38 -12.68 24.33
N PRO A 6 29.68 -13.79 24.03
CA PRO A 6 29.64 -14.35 22.69
C PRO A 6 28.96 -13.37 21.73
N LYS A 7 29.71 -12.93 20.73
CA LYS A 7 29.24 -12.12 19.60
C LYS A 7 27.95 -12.73 19.04
N ARG A 8 26.80 -12.07 19.26
CA ARG A 8 25.54 -12.37 18.58
C ARG A 8 25.79 -12.28 17.08
N ARG A 9 25.83 -13.43 16.39
CA ARG A 9 25.75 -13.53 14.94
C ARG A 9 24.31 -13.20 14.51
N GLY A 10 23.96 -11.92 14.56
CA GLY A 10 22.80 -11.38 13.89
C GLY A 10 23.28 -10.50 12.75
N ARG A 11 23.03 -10.91 11.50
CA ARG A 11 23.19 -10.02 10.34
C ARG A 11 22.46 -8.71 10.67
N PRO A 12 23.08 -7.53 10.54
CA PRO A 12 22.38 -6.28 10.78
C PRO A 12 21.12 -6.30 9.92
N ARG A 13 19.95 -6.14 10.55
CA ARG A 13 18.70 -5.94 9.81
C ARG A 13 18.98 -4.82 8.81
N SER A 14 18.57 -5.01 7.56
CA SER A 14 18.88 -4.15 6.41
C SER A 14 18.33 -2.71 6.53
N SER A 15 17.93 -2.27 7.73
CA SER A 15 17.47 -0.93 8.08
C SER A 15 18.59 -0.04 8.65
N SER A 16 19.86 -0.40 8.47
CA SER A 16 20.99 0.27 9.13
C SER A 16 21.48 1.54 8.42
N SER A 17 21.17 1.74 7.14
CA SER A 17 21.48 3.00 6.44
C SER A 17 20.24 3.90 6.30
N PRO A 18 20.36 5.22 6.58
CA PRO A 18 19.28 6.17 6.38
C PRO A 18 18.72 6.17 4.96
N GLN A 19 19.58 5.99 3.96
CA GLN A 19 19.21 5.94 2.55
C GLN A 19 18.27 4.75 2.24
N THR A 20 18.56 3.56 2.78
CA THR A 20 17.69 2.40 2.59
C THR A 20 16.35 2.59 3.28
N ALA A 21 16.33 3.22 4.47
CA ALA A 21 15.08 3.52 5.17
C ALA A 21 14.20 4.53 4.41
N ALA A 22 14.82 5.54 3.80
CA ALA A 22 14.12 6.50 2.94
C ALA A 22 13.54 5.81 1.70
N ALA A 23 14.33 4.97 1.02
CA ALA A 23 13.86 4.21 -0.13
C ALA A 23 12.72 3.24 0.23
N ASP A 24 12.85 2.50 1.34
CA ASP A 24 11.80 1.58 1.82
C ASP A 24 10.50 2.36 2.17
N SER A 25 10.62 3.60 2.68
CA SER A 25 9.46 4.47 2.93
C SER A 25 8.79 4.95 1.65
N ALA A 26 9.57 5.36 0.64
CA ALA A 26 9.05 5.74 -0.68
C ALA A 26 8.35 4.57 -1.37
N ILE A 27 8.93 3.36 -1.28
CA ILE A 27 8.32 2.11 -1.76
C ILE A 27 6.97 1.86 -1.07
N GLY A 28 6.94 1.87 0.26
CA GLY A 28 5.72 1.62 1.03
C GLY A 28 4.58 2.57 0.66
N ARG A 29 4.88 3.87 0.57
CA ARG A 29 3.93 4.91 0.15
C ARG A 29 3.45 4.73 -1.30
N SER A 30 4.36 4.39 -2.21
CA SER A 30 4.03 4.18 -3.62
C SER A 30 3.07 3.01 -3.80
N VAL A 31 3.36 1.87 -3.13
CA VAL A 31 2.47 0.69 -3.14
C VAL A 31 1.11 1.03 -2.55
N TYR A 32 1.08 1.76 -1.43
CA TYR A 32 -0.16 2.26 -0.82
C TYR A 32 -0.99 3.06 -1.83
N GLN A 33 -0.37 4.04 -2.50
CA GLN A 33 -1.06 4.95 -3.39
C GLN A 33 -1.63 4.21 -4.60
N LEU A 34 -0.83 3.35 -5.25
CA LEU A 34 -1.28 2.52 -6.36
C LEU A 34 -2.43 1.59 -5.94
N ALA A 35 -2.33 0.96 -4.77
CA ALA A 35 -3.39 0.12 -4.25
C ALA A 35 -4.69 0.91 -3.96
N SER A 36 -4.57 2.15 -3.50
CA SER A 36 -5.71 3.06 -3.28
C SER A 36 -6.41 3.50 -4.57
N TRP A 37 -5.69 3.46 -5.70
CA TRP A 37 -6.23 3.67 -7.05
C TRP A 37 -6.74 2.38 -7.71
N GLY A 38 -6.78 1.27 -6.97
CA GLY A 38 -7.37 0.02 -7.44
C GLY A 38 -6.43 -0.92 -8.18
N TYR A 39 -5.13 -0.61 -8.29
CA TYR A 39 -4.15 -1.56 -8.84
C TYR A 39 -3.96 -2.78 -7.94
N PRO A 40 -3.90 -4.00 -8.46
CA PRO A 40 -3.67 -5.19 -7.64
C PRO A 40 -2.25 -5.15 -7.05
N LEU A 41 -2.05 -5.69 -5.85
CA LEU A 41 -0.70 -5.76 -5.25
C LEU A 41 0.21 -6.69 -6.05
N ARG A 42 -0.32 -7.83 -6.51
CA ARG A 42 0.39 -8.84 -7.30
C ARG A 42 -0.20 -8.98 -8.67
N SER A 43 0.62 -9.43 -9.60
CA SER A 43 0.17 -9.79 -10.95
C SER A 43 -0.92 -10.86 -10.89
N ARG A 44 -1.99 -10.69 -11.66
CA ARG A 44 -3.10 -11.66 -11.77
C ARG A 44 -3.59 -11.70 -13.22
N GLY A 45 -3.59 -12.90 -13.80
CA GLY A 45 -3.88 -13.07 -15.22
C GLY A 45 -2.88 -12.27 -16.06
N ASP A 46 -3.39 -11.46 -16.98
CA ASP A 46 -2.58 -10.68 -17.93
C ASP A 46 -2.14 -9.30 -17.41
N GLY A 47 -2.48 -8.95 -16.16
CA GLY A 47 -2.18 -7.64 -15.58
C GLY A 47 -1.01 -7.65 -14.59
N ALA A 48 -0.08 -6.71 -14.74
CA ALA A 48 1.02 -6.50 -13.79
C ALA A 48 0.52 -5.94 -12.44
N GLY A 49 1.12 -6.42 -11.34
CA GLY A 49 0.88 -5.94 -9.99
C GLY A 49 1.76 -4.77 -9.58
N ALA A 50 1.30 -4.02 -8.58
CA ALA A 50 2.01 -2.87 -8.03
C ALA A 50 3.37 -3.28 -7.43
N CYS A 51 3.47 -4.42 -6.74
CA CYS A 51 4.72 -4.86 -6.13
C CYS A 51 5.81 -5.17 -7.16
N GLU A 52 5.44 -5.84 -8.26
CA GLU A 52 6.36 -6.18 -9.36
C GLU A 52 6.88 -4.92 -10.05
N VAL A 53 5.99 -4.00 -10.40
CA VAL A 53 6.36 -2.76 -11.10
C VAL A 53 7.17 -1.84 -10.18
N VAL A 54 6.74 -1.64 -8.93
CA VAL A 54 7.48 -0.83 -7.96
C VAL A 54 8.87 -1.40 -7.69
N ALA A 55 9.04 -2.73 -7.69
CA ALA A 55 10.36 -3.31 -7.50
C ALA A 55 11.35 -2.95 -8.62
N LEU A 56 10.89 -3.01 -9.87
CA LEU A 56 11.68 -2.67 -11.03
C LEU A 56 12.05 -1.17 -11.03
N GLU A 57 11.07 -0.31 -10.76
CA GLU A 57 11.27 1.14 -10.75
C GLU A 57 12.09 1.60 -9.54
N ALA A 58 11.94 0.98 -8.37
CA ALA A 58 12.74 1.31 -7.18
C ALA A 58 14.22 1.03 -7.38
N ARG A 59 14.57 -0.02 -8.13
CA ARG A 59 15.96 -0.26 -8.54
C ARG A 59 16.47 0.87 -9.43
N ARG A 60 15.68 1.29 -10.43
CA ARG A 60 16.08 2.30 -11.42
C ARG A 60 16.22 3.69 -10.81
N ILE A 61 15.27 4.09 -9.97
CA ILE A 61 15.12 5.46 -9.48
C ILE A 61 15.82 5.65 -8.13
N LEU A 62 15.64 4.71 -7.20
CA LEU A 62 16.13 4.82 -5.82
C LEU A 62 17.44 4.06 -5.59
N ASN A 63 17.98 3.41 -6.63
CA ASN A 63 19.09 2.46 -6.54
C ASN A 63 18.85 1.37 -5.47
N ARG A 64 17.58 1.03 -5.24
CA ARG A 64 17.18 0.06 -4.23
C ARG A 64 17.15 -1.34 -4.84
N ALA A 65 18.24 -2.09 -4.64
CA ALA A 65 18.43 -3.44 -5.17
C ALA A 65 18.54 -4.50 -4.06
N ASP A 66 18.48 -5.78 -4.44
CA ASP A 66 18.86 -6.89 -3.58
C ASP A 66 20.39 -7.02 -3.43
N SER A 67 20.87 -8.08 -2.77
CA SER A 67 22.31 -8.29 -2.56
C SER A 67 23.09 -8.55 -3.85
N ASP A 68 22.41 -8.97 -4.92
CA ASP A 68 23.02 -9.31 -6.21
C ASP A 68 22.90 -8.15 -7.21
N GLY A 69 22.44 -6.96 -6.75
CA GLY A 69 22.24 -5.78 -7.58
C GLY A 69 21.01 -5.87 -8.50
N ARG A 70 20.13 -6.85 -8.28
CA ARG A 70 18.88 -7.04 -9.03
C ARG A 70 17.74 -6.29 -8.37
N ALA A 71 16.63 -6.17 -9.10
CA ALA A 71 15.42 -5.57 -8.54
C ALA A 71 14.95 -6.42 -7.36
N LEU A 72 14.32 -5.77 -6.37
CA LEU A 72 13.74 -6.51 -5.26
C LEU A 72 12.71 -7.54 -5.77
N GLY A 73 12.61 -8.68 -5.10
CA GLY A 73 11.48 -9.58 -5.35
C GLY A 73 10.17 -8.90 -4.93
N PRO A 74 9.03 -9.22 -5.58
CA PRO A 74 7.74 -8.64 -5.21
C PRO A 74 7.33 -9.00 -3.77
N ASP A 75 7.77 -10.16 -3.25
CA ASP A 75 7.63 -10.54 -1.84
C ASP A 75 8.36 -9.59 -0.90
N ARG A 76 9.54 -9.13 -1.31
CA ARG A 76 10.32 -8.19 -0.51
C ARG A 76 9.67 -6.81 -0.50
N VAL A 77 9.11 -6.38 -1.63
CA VAL A 77 8.34 -5.12 -1.71
C VAL A 77 7.09 -5.18 -0.84
N GLU A 78 6.36 -6.30 -0.87
CA GLU A 78 5.19 -6.49 -0.01
C GLU A 78 5.56 -6.45 1.48
N GLN A 79 6.64 -7.11 1.89
CA GLN A 79 7.14 -7.02 3.27
C GLN A 79 7.50 -5.58 3.69
N ILE A 80 8.12 -4.81 2.78
CA ILE A 80 8.44 -3.39 3.02
C ILE A 80 7.14 -2.60 3.21
N PHE A 81 6.17 -2.79 2.31
CA PHE A 81 4.86 -2.16 2.39
C PHE A 81 4.14 -2.49 3.70
N GLU A 82 4.03 -3.77 4.08
CA GLU A 82 3.38 -4.20 5.32
C GLU A 82 4.08 -3.64 6.56
N SER A 83 5.41 -3.64 6.56
CA SER A 83 6.20 -3.08 7.67
C SER A 83 6.01 -1.57 7.81
N TRP A 84 6.02 -0.84 6.69
CA TRP A 84 5.75 0.59 6.65
C TRP A 84 4.31 0.90 7.08
N PHE A 85 3.34 0.18 6.52
CA PHE A 85 1.91 0.39 6.77
C PHE A 85 1.55 0.10 8.24
N SER A 86 2.13 -0.93 8.84
CA SER A 86 1.93 -1.24 10.26
C SER A 86 2.44 -0.12 11.16
N ARG A 87 3.63 0.43 10.89
CA ARG A 87 4.18 1.58 11.65
C ARG A 87 3.34 2.84 11.50
N GLU A 88 2.88 3.14 10.28
CA GLU A 88 1.98 4.27 10.04
C GLU A 88 0.64 4.12 10.75
N GLN A 89 0.10 2.89 10.82
CA GLN A 89 -1.13 2.60 11.55
C GLN A 89 -0.96 2.75 13.06
N GLU A 90 0.16 2.26 13.61
CA GLU A 90 0.49 2.43 15.03
C GLU A 90 0.64 3.91 15.40
N ALA A 91 1.36 4.70 14.59
CA ALA A 91 1.53 6.13 14.79
C ALA A 91 0.20 6.93 14.73
N ARG A 92 -0.86 6.37 14.14
CA ARG A 92 -2.17 7.02 13.96
C ARG A 92 -3.30 6.41 14.77
N ARG A 93 -3.02 5.45 15.66
CA ARG A 93 -4.03 4.87 16.57
C ARG A 93 -4.74 5.93 17.42
N GLU A 94 -4.16 7.12 17.55
CA GLU A 94 -4.76 8.25 18.27
C GLU A 94 -5.65 9.18 17.41
N GLY A 95 -5.85 8.96 16.09
CA GLY A 95 -6.67 9.95 15.38
C GLY A 95 -7.17 9.75 13.95
N ARG A 96 -6.84 8.69 13.20
CA ARG A 96 -7.47 8.42 11.87
C ARG A 96 -6.99 7.08 11.28
N GLN A 97 -7.90 6.11 11.10
CA GLN A 97 -7.61 4.87 10.36
C GLN A 97 -7.37 5.18 8.87
N TRP A 98 -6.37 4.55 8.25
CA TRP A 98 -6.14 4.69 6.81
C TRP A 98 -7.26 3.98 5.98
N PRO A 99 -7.76 4.59 4.88
CA PRO A 99 -8.83 4.03 4.03
C PRO A 99 -8.54 2.69 3.38
N LEU A 100 -7.26 2.27 3.28
CA LEU A 100 -6.88 1.08 2.52
C LEU A 100 -7.44 -0.23 3.10
N ARG A 101 -7.77 -0.27 4.40
CA ARG A 101 -8.51 -1.39 5.00
C ARG A 101 -9.89 -1.61 4.39
N GLU A 102 -10.44 -0.59 3.76
CA GLU A 102 -11.79 -0.59 3.18
C GLU A 102 -11.75 -0.62 1.66
N ARG A 103 -10.58 -0.81 1.03
CA ARG A 103 -10.48 -0.97 -0.43
C ARG A 103 -11.43 -2.05 -0.97
N TRP A 104 -11.52 -3.18 -0.25
CA TRP A 104 -12.43 -4.27 -0.62
C TRP A 104 -13.91 -3.84 -0.63
N ARG A 105 -14.24 -2.72 0.01
CA ARG A 105 -15.58 -2.17 0.04
C ARG A 105 -15.99 -1.55 -1.27
N TYR A 106 -15.06 -1.20 -2.17
CA TYR A 106 -15.35 -0.43 -3.36
C TYR A 106 -15.11 -1.22 -4.64
N THR A 107 -15.87 -0.90 -5.70
CA THR A 107 -15.68 -1.52 -7.02
C THR A 107 -14.33 -1.13 -7.62
N LYS A 108 -13.77 -1.99 -8.48
CA LYS A 108 -12.52 -1.68 -9.19
C LYS A 108 -12.68 -0.43 -10.07
N SER A 109 -13.86 -0.25 -10.68
CA SER A 109 -14.18 0.87 -11.55
C SER A 109 -14.18 2.20 -10.80
N SER A 110 -14.81 2.27 -9.62
CA SER A 110 -14.85 3.49 -8.81
C SER A 110 -13.47 3.89 -8.28
N LEU A 111 -12.62 2.92 -7.94
CA LEU A 111 -11.23 3.20 -7.57
C LEU A 111 -10.40 3.70 -8.76
N ALA A 112 -10.63 3.17 -9.96
CA ALA A 112 -9.91 3.58 -11.17
C ALA A 112 -10.20 5.03 -11.59
N GLU A 113 -11.33 5.61 -11.17
CA GLU A 113 -11.63 7.04 -11.37
C GLU A 113 -10.69 7.95 -10.59
N ARG A 114 -10.08 7.45 -9.52
CA ARG A 114 -9.12 8.20 -8.69
C ARG A 114 -7.69 8.21 -9.25
N ILE A 115 -7.45 7.50 -10.34
CA ILE A 115 -6.14 7.48 -11.01
C ILE A 115 -5.88 8.88 -11.59
N PRO A 116 -4.84 9.59 -11.11
CA PRO A 116 -4.64 11.00 -11.43
C PRO A 116 -4.25 11.26 -12.88
N ASP A 117 -3.54 10.32 -13.48
CA ASP A 117 -3.24 10.36 -14.89
C ASP A 117 -3.31 8.94 -15.46
N LYS A 118 -4.40 8.66 -16.18
CA LYS A 118 -4.64 7.35 -16.79
C LYS A 118 -3.72 7.10 -17.98
N THR A 119 -3.08 8.14 -18.54
CA THR A 119 -2.23 8.02 -19.72
C THR A 119 -0.84 7.44 -19.40
N LEU A 120 -0.34 7.66 -18.17
CA LEU A 120 0.96 7.16 -17.71
C LEU A 120 0.99 5.64 -17.51
N GLY A 121 -0.17 5.01 -17.30
CA GLY A 121 -0.25 3.59 -16.93
C GLY A 121 0.40 3.29 -15.57
N LEU A 122 0.41 2.01 -15.17
CA LEU A 122 0.94 1.60 -13.86
C LEU A 122 2.43 1.92 -13.70
N GLU A 123 3.24 1.68 -14.74
CA GLU A 123 4.69 1.91 -14.72
C GLU A 123 5.04 3.38 -14.59
N GLY A 124 4.39 4.26 -15.39
CA GLY A 124 4.61 5.69 -15.32
C GLY A 124 4.18 6.28 -13.98
N LEU A 125 3.03 5.83 -13.44
CA LEU A 125 2.56 6.25 -12.12
C LEU A 125 3.51 5.78 -11.00
N ALA A 126 4.00 4.54 -11.05
CA ALA A 126 4.95 4.04 -10.08
C ALA A 126 6.27 4.83 -10.11
N ALA A 127 6.79 5.13 -11.31
CA ALA A 127 7.98 5.94 -11.48
C ALA A 127 7.80 7.36 -10.92
N GLU A 128 6.68 8.02 -11.23
CA GLU A 128 6.37 9.35 -10.69
C GLU A 128 6.25 9.36 -9.17
N LEU A 129 5.58 8.36 -8.58
CA LEU A 129 5.50 8.23 -7.13
C LEU A 129 6.88 8.07 -6.52
N LEU A 130 7.73 7.18 -7.05
CA LEU A 130 9.06 6.92 -6.50
C LEU A 130 10.00 8.12 -6.62
N ARG A 131 9.92 8.91 -7.71
CA ARG A 131 10.67 10.17 -7.85
C ARG A 131 10.29 11.21 -6.78
N ASN A 132 9.09 11.09 -6.23
CA ASN A 132 8.49 12.05 -5.30
C ASN A 132 8.22 11.44 -3.92
N ASP A 133 9.08 10.53 -3.45
CA ASP A 133 9.01 9.91 -2.11
C ASP A 133 7.66 9.25 -1.79
N GLY A 134 7.04 8.68 -2.82
CA GLY A 134 5.73 8.03 -2.80
C GLY A 134 4.54 8.98 -2.75
N ARG A 135 4.73 10.26 -3.11
CA ARG A 135 3.66 11.28 -3.16
C ARG A 135 3.32 11.62 -4.60
N TRP A 136 2.04 11.84 -4.87
CA TRP A 136 1.61 12.41 -6.13
C TRP A 136 1.77 13.93 -6.09
N VAL A 137 2.55 14.49 -7.03
CA VAL A 137 2.76 15.94 -7.20
C VAL A 137 2.23 16.47 -8.53
N GLY A 138 1.56 15.62 -9.31
CA GLY A 138 0.87 16.04 -10.52
C GLY A 138 -0.36 16.89 -10.23
N ARG A 139 -1.05 17.31 -11.29
CA ARG A 139 -2.28 18.11 -11.20
C ARG A 139 -3.26 17.42 -10.24
N GLU A 140 -3.77 18.17 -9.26
CA GLU A 140 -4.82 17.69 -8.37
C GLU A 140 -6.03 17.32 -9.24
N LEU A 141 -6.47 16.05 -9.18
CA LEU A 141 -7.74 15.70 -9.80
C LEU A 141 -8.83 16.48 -9.07
N VAL A 142 -9.65 17.19 -9.83
CA VAL A 142 -11.01 17.52 -9.39
C VAL A 142 -11.71 16.17 -9.22
N MET A 143 -11.68 15.63 -8.00
CA MET A 143 -12.39 14.40 -7.71
C MET A 143 -13.87 14.67 -7.99
N PRO A 144 -14.57 13.83 -8.77
CA PRO A 144 -16.02 13.84 -8.68
C PRO A 144 -16.36 13.54 -7.22
N CYS A 145 -17.04 14.47 -6.55
CA CYS A 145 -17.48 14.32 -5.15
C CYS A 145 -18.54 13.21 -4.98
N GLY A 146 -18.61 12.24 -5.89
CA GLY A 146 -19.48 11.08 -5.77
C GLY A 146 -18.93 10.11 -4.75
N ASP A 147 -19.82 9.56 -3.93
CA ASP A 147 -19.48 8.46 -3.04
C ASP A 147 -18.97 7.27 -3.87
N LEU A 148 -17.89 6.64 -3.41
CA LEU A 148 -17.34 5.46 -4.08
C LEU A 148 -18.40 4.36 -4.10
N GLU A 149 -18.67 3.81 -5.28
CA GLU A 149 -19.56 2.67 -5.41
C GLU A 149 -19.05 1.48 -4.63
N LEU A 150 -19.92 0.92 -3.80
CA LEU A 150 -19.62 -0.26 -3.00
C LEU A 150 -19.54 -1.50 -3.89
N ALA A 151 -18.58 -2.37 -3.60
CA ALA A 151 -18.54 -3.71 -4.15
C ALA A 151 -19.78 -4.50 -3.67
N PRO A 152 -20.37 -5.40 -4.49
CA PRO A 152 -21.60 -6.12 -4.13
C PRO A 152 -21.55 -6.85 -2.77
N LYS A 153 -20.37 -7.39 -2.43
CA LYS A 153 -20.13 -8.04 -1.14
C LYS A 153 -20.19 -7.07 0.04
N ALA A 154 -19.70 -5.84 -0.14
CA ALA A 154 -19.71 -4.82 0.89
C ALA A 154 -21.10 -4.21 1.06
N ASP A 155 -21.80 -4.00 -0.06
CA ASP A 155 -23.20 -3.58 -0.07
C ASP A 155 -24.09 -4.58 0.69
N SER A 156 -23.89 -5.89 0.46
CA SER A 156 -24.60 -6.95 1.19
C SER A 156 -24.31 -6.97 2.70
N ILE A 157 -23.10 -6.58 3.13
CA ILE A 157 -22.73 -6.53 4.55
C ILE A 157 -23.31 -5.29 5.22
N MET A 158 -23.34 -4.14 4.52
CA MET A 158 -23.86 -2.89 5.06
C MET A 158 -25.40 -2.82 5.01
N GLY A 159 -26.04 -3.51 4.07
CA GLY A 159 -27.49 -3.62 3.96
C GLY A 159 -28.14 -4.55 5.01
N GLN A 160 -27.35 -5.32 5.77
CA GLN A 160 -27.84 -6.06 6.93
C GLN A 160 -27.99 -5.11 8.14
N ALA A 161 -29.00 -4.23 8.09
CA ALA A 161 -29.44 -3.53 9.30
C ALA A 161 -29.84 -4.56 10.37
N PRO A 162 -29.54 -4.33 11.67
CA PRO A 162 -30.04 -5.19 12.73
C PRO A 162 -31.57 -5.21 12.66
N LYS A 163 -32.16 -6.39 12.49
CA LYS A 163 -33.60 -6.58 12.70
C LYS A 163 -33.88 -6.18 14.14
N ILE A 164 -34.51 -5.03 14.35
CA ILE A 164 -35.16 -4.69 15.62
C ILE A 164 -36.28 -5.71 15.76
N VAL A 165 -36.01 -6.82 16.46
CA VAL A 165 -37.04 -7.72 16.93
C VAL A 165 -37.75 -6.94 18.02
N GLY A 166 -38.91 -6.37 17.68
CA GLY A 166 -39.75 -5.68 18.65
C GLY A 166 -40.06 -6.63 19.79
N ASN A 167 -39.55 -6.32 20.99
CA ASN A 167 -39.93 -6.97 22.23
C ASN A 167 -41.40 -6.65 22.49
N GLY A 168 -42.28 -7.53 22.03
CA GLY A 168 -43.63 -7.65 22.58
C GLY A 168 -43.51 -8.19 24.00
N VAL A 169 -43.75 -7.33 24.98
CA VAL A 169 -44.04 -7.74 26.36
C VAL A 169 -45.50 -8.18 26.36
N GLU A 170 -45.76 -9.48 26.36
CA GLU A 170 -47.05 -10.00 26.79
C GLU A 170 -47.07 -10.08 28.33
N LYS A 171 -48.17 -9.58 28.91
CA LYS A 171 -48.53 -9.74 30.31
C LYS A 171 -49.46 -10.94 30.45
#